data_AF-A0A529R7F4-F1
#
_entry.id   AF-A0A529R7F4-F1
#
_cell.length_a   1.000
_cell.length_b   1.000
_cell.length_c   1.000
_cell.angle_alpha   90.00
_cell.angle_beta   90.00
_cell.angle_gamma   90.00
#
_symmetry.space_group_name_H-M   'P 1'
#
loop_
_entity.id
_entity.type
_entity.pdbx_description
1 polymer ?
#
loop_
_entity_poly.entity_id
_entity_poly.type
_entity_poly.pdbx_seq_one_letter_code
_entity_poly.pdbx_strand_id
1 'polypeptide(L)'
;MVCRKASSDNMRRLWGQILAGKIRKPRAFSLRTLRVASELDQNTAEQFRNLAECRLGQRFILNHEASPSTPRMHIKMPAAQPLVSELEAAGLADAGEGMGATMSYPAPPDDRMAIMIGQDVIVFQLRHGERLEFPGFHLTRPGEELAQFVPVNEQRTCEILATHAADQCERITINVPVLDNGRTMASPEVRKVLFDRGNSDE
;
A
#
# COMPACT_ATOMS: atom_id res chain seq x y z
N MET A 1 -5.02 -27.03 -10.99
CA MET A 1 -5.85 -26.23 -10.07
C MET A 1 -5.55 -26.62 -8.62
N VAL A 2 -4.38 -26.25 -8.08
CA VAL A 2 -3.95 -26.60 -6.71
C VAL A 2 -3.01 -25.49 -6.17
N CYS A 3 -3.54 -24.31 -5.83
CA CYS A 3 -2.74 -23.26 -5.16
C CYS A 3 -3.50 -22.43 -4.11
N ARG A 4 -4.84 -22.48 -4.02
CA ARG A 4 -5.58 -21.65 -3.04
C ARG A 4 -5.56 -22.20 -1.60
N LYS A 5 -5.65 -23.53 -1.41
CA LYS A 5 -5.75 -24.14 -0.07
C LYS A 5 -4.47 -24.01 0.78
N ALA A 6 -3.28 -24.04 0.18
CA ALA A 6 -2.03 -23.92 0.94
C ALA A 6 -1.80 -22.50 1.51
N SER A 7 -2.34 -21.48 0.85
CA SER A 7 -2.26 -20.08 1.28
C SER A 7 -3.15 -19.80 2.50
N SER A 8 -4.35 -20.39 2.53
CA SER A 8 -5.34 -20.18 3.59
C SER A 8 -4.94 -20.79 4.92
N ASP A 9 -4.37 -22.00 4.88
CA ASP A 9 -3.98 -22.72 6.08
C ASP A 9 -2.77 -22.07 6.75
N ASN A 10 -1.84 -21.53 5.96
CA ASN A 10 -0.71 -20.77 6.49
C ASN A 10 -1.15 -19.49 7.20
N MET A 11 -2.17 -18.82 6.67
CA MET A 11 -2.71 -17.62 7.28
C MET A 11 -3.52 -17.92 8.54
N ARG A 12 -4.41 -18.93 8.51
CA ARG A 12 -5.09 -19.42 9.72
C ARG A 12 -4.10 -19.90 10.78
N ARG A 13 -3.00 -20.53 10.37
CA ARG A 13 -1.94 -20.95 11.28
C ARG A 13 -1.22 -19.76 11.89
N LEU A 14 -0.97 -18.71 11.12
CA LEU A 14 -0.38 -17.46 11.61
C LEU A 14 -1.31 -16.78 12.63
N TRP A 15 -2.61 -16.63 12.31
CA TRP A 15 -3.61 -16.09 13.23
C TRP A 15 -3.82 -16.98 14.45
N GLY A 16 -3.85 -18.30 14.27
CA GLY A 16 -3.92 -19.28 15.35
C GLY A 16 -2.69 -19.27 16.24
N GLN A 17 -1.50 -18.99 15.71
CA GLN A 17 -0.28 -18.79 16.50
C GLN A 17 -0.32 -17.48 17.29
N ILE A 18 -0.93 -16.42 16.75
CA ILE A 18 -1.19 -15.16 17.45
C ILE A 18 -2.16 -15.40 18.62
N LEU A 19 -3.30 -16.05 18.36
CA LEU A 19 -4.31 -16.37 19.38
C LEU A 19 -3.79 -17.35 20.44
N ALA A 20 -2.96 -18.32 20.06
CA ALA A 20 -2.31 -19.25 20.99
C ALA A 20 -1.18 -18.60 21.80
N GLY A 21 -0.89 -17.31 21.60
CA GLY A 21 0.20 -16.60 22.28
C GLY A 21 1.59 -17.15 21.95
N LYS A 22 1.75 -17.83 20.80
CA LYS A 22 3.06 -18.32 20.34
C LYS A 22 3.92 -17.18 19.78
N ILE A 23 3.29 -16.16 19.21
CA ILE A 23 3.92 -14.88 18.86
C ILE A 23 3.75 -13.95 20.08
N ARG A 24 4.62 -14.12 21.08
CA ARG A 24 4.64 -13.34 22.32
C ARG A 24 5.62 -12.18 22.19
N LYS A 25 5.13 -11.02 21.78
CA LYS A 25 5.64 -9.75 22.29
C LYS A 25 4.61 -9.25 23.33
N PRO A 26 4.96 -9.15 24.63
CA PRO A 26 4.06 -8.53 25.60
C PRO A 26 3.63 -7.15 25.09
N ARG A 27 2.32 -6.84 25.14
CA ARG A 27 1.68 -5.60 24.62
C ARG A 27 1.63 -5.40 23.10
N ALA A 28 1.94 -6.39 22.27
CA ALA A 28 1.90 -6.21 20.80
C ALA A 28 0.49 -6.12 20.20
N PHE A 29 -0.54 -6.62 20.90
CA PHE A 29 -1.90 -6.65 20.39
C PHE A 29 -2.92 -6.08 21.38
N SER A 30 -3.88 -5.33 20.85
CA SER A 30 -5.06 -4.90 21.58
C SER A 30 -6.04 -6.07 21.76
N LEU A 31 -6.87 -6.00 22.80
CA LEU A 31 -7.98 -6.97 22.99
C LEU A 31 -8.94 -6.97 21.79
N ARG A 32 -9.16 -5.81 21.17
CA ARG A 32 -9.98 -5.68 19.96
C ARG A 32 -9.38 -6.47 18.81
N THR A 33 -8.06 -6.46 18.67
CA THR A 33 -7.33 -7.19 17.63
C THR A 33 -7.44 -8.70 17.80
N LEU A 34 -7.34 -9.21 19.03
CA LEU A 34 -7.55 -10.63 19.31
C LEU A 34 -8.98 -11.07 18.98
N ARG A 35 -9.97 -10.23 19.31
CA ARG A 35 -11.37 -10.49 18.97
C ARG A 35 -11.60 -10.53 17.47
N VAL A 36 -11.17 -9.50 16.75
CA VAL A 36 -11.25 -9.44 15.28
C VAL A 36 -10.57 -10.67 14.67
N ALA A 37 -9.35 -11.00 15.09
CA ALA A 37 -8.63 -12.17 14.58
C ALA A 37 -9.35 -13.50 14.82
N SER A 38 -10.13 -13.62 15.90
CA SER A 38 -10.93 -14.82 16.20
C SER A 38 -12.23 -14.93 15.39
N GLU A 39 -12.73 -13.80 14.89
CA GLU A 39 -13.99 -13.70 14.14
C GLU A 39 -13.75 -13.68 12.62
N LEU A 40 -12.50 -13.49 12.16
CA LEU A 40 -12.15 -13.44 10.74
C LEU A 40 -12.38 -14.78 10.03
N ASP A 41 -13.18 -14.75 8.98
CA ASP A 41 -13.26 -15.84 8.03
C ASP A 41 -12.07 -15.86 7.06
N GLN A 42 -11.97 -16.95 6.30
CA GLN A 42 -10.87 -17.16 5.37
C GLN A 42 -10.86 -16.15 4.21
N ASN A 43 -12.03 -15.82 3.68
CA ASN A 43 -12.15 -14.92 2.55
C ASN A 43 -11.69 -13.51 2.95
N THR A 44 -12.21 -12.98 4.06
CA THR A 44 -11.81 -11.66 4.57
C THR A 44 -10.34 -11.60 4.94
N ALA A 45 -9.79 -12.66 5.54
CA ALA A 45 -8.37 -12.71 5.87
C ALA A 45 -7.46 -12.69 4.61
N GLU A 46 -7.82 -13.46 3.57
CA GLU A 46 -7.08 -13.48 2.30
C GLU A 46 -7.15 -12.13 1.58
N GLN A 47 -8.34 -11.54 1.52
CA GLN A 47 -8.58 -10.21 0.99
C GLN A 47 -7.75 -9.14 1.73
N PHE A 48 -7.77 -9.17 3.06
CA PHE A 48 -6.98 -8.28 3.89
C PHE A 48 -5.49 -8.38 3.58
N ARG A 49 -4.93 -9.60 3.50
CA ARG A 49 -3.51 -9.78 3.15
C ARG A 49 -3.18 -9.21 1.78
N ASN A 50 -3.99 -9.52 0.77
CA ASN A 50 -3.72 -9.09 -0.60
C ASN A 50 -3.75 -7.56 -0.75
N LEU A 51 -4.50 -6.87 0.12
CA LEU A 51 -4.49 -5.42 0.23
C LEU A 51 -3.32 -4.89 1.06
N ALA A 52 -3.10 -5.49 2.24
CA ALA A 52 -2.05 -5.09 3.17
C ALA A 52 -0.63 -5.27 2.63
N GLU A 53 -0.42 -6.11 1.62
CA GLU A 53 0.88 -6.24 0.94
C GLU A 53 1.25 -4.96 0.15
N CYS A 54 0.28 -4.15 -0.27
CA CYS A 54 0.50 -2.90 -1.02
C CYS A 54 0.38 -1.66 -0.12
N ARG A 55 0.64 -1.80 1.18
CA ARG A 55 0.54 -0.70 2.13
C ARG A 55 1.70 0.28 2.02
N LEU A 56 1.41 1.54 2.30
CA LEU A 56 2.38 2.61 2.52
C LEU A 56 2.50 2.91 4.01
N GLY A 57 3.72 2.82 4.52
CA GLY A 57 3.99 2.92 5.94
C GLY A 57 3.25 1.84 6.74
N GLN A 58 2.66 2.24 7.87
CA GLN A 58 2.03 1.28 8.80
C GLN A 58 0.54 1.07 8.54
N ARG A 59 -0.14 2.04 7.90
CA ARG A 59 -1.61 2.12 7.95
C ARG A 59 -2.32 2.51 6.67
N PHE A 60 -1.63 3.00 5.65
CA PHE A 60 -2.32 3.44 4.43
C PHE A 60 -2.29 2.33 3.40
N ILE A 61 -3.43 1.95 2.85
CA ILE A 61 -3.52 1.00 1.75
C ILE A 61 -3.81 1.75 0.47
N LEU A 62 -2.98 1.53 -0.56
CA LEU A 62 -3.24 2.05 -1.90
C LEU A 62 -4.44 1.37 -2.53
N ASN A 63 -5.32 2.16 -3.16
CA ASN A 63 -6.34 1.60 -4.01
C ASN A 63 -5.68 1.07 -5.30
N HIS A 64 -5.71 -0.23 -5.55
CA HIS A 64 -5.01 -0.86 -6.67
C HIS A 64 -5.93 -1.25 -7.83
N GLU A 65 -7.22 -0.94 -7.74
CA GLU A 65 -8.20 -1.13 -8.83
C GLU A 65 -8.44 0.15 -9.64
N ALA A 66 -7.67 1.21 -9.39
CA ALA A 66 -7.81 2.45 -10.13
C ALA A 66 -7.33 2.27 -11.58
N SER A 67 -8.25 2.48 -12.52
CA SER A 67 -7.92 2.56 -13.94
C SER A 67 -7.11 3.85 -14.20
N PRO A 68 -6.05 3.82 -15.05
CA PRO A 68 -5.28 5.01 -15.44
C PRO A 68 -6.13 6.10 -16.14
N SER A 69 -7.36 5.80 -16.52
CA SER A 69 -8.30 6.70 -17.18
C SER A 69 -9.28 7.43 -16.25
N THR A 70 -9.20 7.26 -14.93
CA THR A 70 -10.15 7.87 -14.00
C THR A 70 -9.86 9.36 -13.85
N PRO A 71 -10.73 10.29 -14.30
CA PRO A 71 -10.43 11.72 -14.27
C PRO A 71 -10.28 12.23 -12.83
N ARG A 72 -9.31 13.14 -12.61
CA ARG A 72 -8.99 13.83 -11.34
C ARG A 72 -10.20 14.34 -10.54
N MET A 73 -11.33 14.56 -11.23
CA MET A 73 -12.57 15.10 -10.67
C MET A 73 -13.49 14.04 -10.02
N HIS A 74 -13.19 12.75 -10.18
CA HIS A 74 -13.95 11.63 -9.63
C HIS A 74 -13.11 10.76 -8.69
N ILE A 75 -12.33 11.34 -7.78
CA ILE A 75 -11.95 10.65 -6.53
C ILE A 75 -13.16 10.58 -5.59
N LYS A 76 -14.32 10.18 -6.12
CA LYS A 76 -15.21 9.36 -5.32
C LYS A 76 -14.62 7.98 -5.52
N MET A 77 -14.12 7.35 -4.45
CA MET A 77 -14.01 5.90 -4.46
C MET A 77 -15.29 5.37 -5.11
N PRO A 78 -15.23 4.62 -6.23
CA PRO A 78 -16.44 4.03 -6.79
C PRO A 78 -17.15 3.35 -5.63
N ALA A 79 -18.40 3.78 -5.40
CA ALA A 79 -19.16 3.59 -4.17
C ALA A 79 -18.76 2.30 -3.46
N ALA A 80 -18.11 2.44 -2.30
CA ALA A 80 -17.79 1.36 -1.37
C ALA A 80 -17.43 0.05 -2.09
N GLN A 81 -16.21 -0.02 -2.65
CA GLN A 81 -15.68 -1.26 -3.23
C GLN A 81 -16.03 -2.43 -2.28
N PRO A 82 -16.66 -3.51 -2.75
CA PRO A 82 -17.19 -4.57 -1.87
C PRO A 82 -16.13 -5.07 -0.89
N LEU A 83 -14.89 -5.16 -1.38
CA LEU A 83 -13.71 -5.52 -0.63
C LEU A 83 -13.40 -4.58 0.56
N VAL A 84 -13.47 -3.26 0.35
CA VAL A 84 -13.20 -2.26 1.39
C VAL A 84 -14.33 -2.28 2.43
N SER A 85 -15.58 -2.39 1.97
CA SER A 85 -16.76 -2.50 2.84
C SER A 85 -16.70 -3.74 3.74
N GLU A 86 -16.25 -4.87 3.19
CA GLU A 86 -16.05 -6.12 3.94
C GLU A 86 -14.98 -5.95 5.03
N LEU A 87 -13.88 -5.25 4.73
CA LEU A 87 -12.84 -4.97 5.72
C LEU A 87 -13.26 -3.95 6.78
N GLU A 88 -14.07 -2.96 6.43
CA GLU A 88 -14.69 -2.04 7.40
C GLU A 88 -15.64 -2.79 8.34
N ALA A 89 -16.50 -3.65 7.80
CA ALA A 89 -17.41 -4.48 8.58
C ALA A 89 -16.66 -5.43 9.52
N ALA A 90 -15.51 -5.97 9.08
CA ALA A 90 -14.61 -6.77 9.91
C ALA A 90 -13.79 -5.93 10.92
N GLY A 91 -13.88 -4.59 10.84
CA GLY A 91 -13.16 -3.67 11.71
C GLY A 91 -11.65 -3.63 11.45
N LEU A 92 -11.20 -3.98 10.24
CA LEU A 92 -9.80 -3.97 9.80
C LEU A 92 -9.42 -2.70 9.03
N ALA A 93 -10.37 -2.07 8.36
CA ALA A 93 -10.18 -0.83 7.60
C ALA A 93 -11.13 0.28 8.07
N ASP A 94 -10.72 1.51 7.80
CA ASP A 94 -11.50 2.73 7.90
C ASP A 94 -11.30 3.51 6.60
N ALA A 95 -12.29 3.41 5.73
CA ALA A 95 -12.32 4.14 4.47
C ALA A 95 -13.10 5.45 4.57
N GLY A 96 -13.46 5.91 5.78
CA GLY A 96 -14.08 7.20 6.06
C GLY A 96 -15.38 7.45 5.29
N GLU A 97 -16.54 7.25 5.92
CA GLU A 97 -17.88 7.45 5.31
C GLU A 97 -18.02 6.92 3.85
N GLY A 98 -17.25 5.89 3.47
CA GLY A 98 -17.20 5.35 2.10
C GLY A 98 -16.54 6.24 1.05
N MET A 99 -15.91 7.36 1.41
CA MET A 99 -15.23 8.29 0.49
C MET A 99 -13.79 7.89 0.17
N GLY A 100 -13.18 7.02 0.98
CA GLY A 100 -11.75 6.75 0.95
C GLY A 100 -10.93 7.86 1.60
N ALA A 101 -9.65 7.58 1.76
CA ALA A 101 -8.64 8.57 2.12
C ALA A 101 -7.79 8.89 0.90
N THR A 102 -7.38 10.14 0.75
CA THR A 102 -6.37 10.53 -0.25
C THR A 102 -5.13 11.00 0.48
N MET A 103 -4.00 10.37 0.17
CA MET A 103 -2.70 10.85 0.61
C MET A 103 -2.17 11.84 -0.42
N SER A 104 -2.11 13.11 -0.03
CA SER A 104 -1.64 14.19 -0.88
C SER A 104 -0.24 14.63 -0.46
N TYR A 105 0.64 14.76 -1.45
CA TYR A 105 1.95 15.38 -1.28
C TYR A 105 1.96 16.72 -2.03
N PRO A 106 2.31 17.84 -1.36
CA PRO A 106 2.36 19.14 -2.02
C PRO A 106 3.41 19.14 -3.14
N ALA A 107 3.24 20.04 -4.11
CA ALA A 107 4.22 20.25 -5.18
C ALA A 107 5.60 20.57 -4.58
N PRO A 108 6.61 19.71 -4.76
CA PRO A 108 7.95 19.96 -4.24
C PRO A 108 8.62 21.08 -5.07
N PRO A 109 9.50 21.91 -4.48
CA PRO A 109 10.12 23.05 -5.18
C PRO A 109 10.94 22.69 -6.41
N ASP A 110 11.46 21.46 -6.48
CA ASP A 110 12.27 20.92 -7.57
C ASP A 110 11.49 19.93 -8.46
N ASP A 111 10.16 19.88 -8.30
CA ASP A 111 9.26 18.94 -8.96
C ASP A 111 9.70 17.47 -8.77
N ARG A 112 10.51 17.16 -7.74
CA ARG A 112 10.98 15.80 -7.42
C ARG A 112 10.44 15.34 -6.09
N MET A 113 9.85 14.15 -6.08
CA MET A 113 9.42 13.46 -4.87
C MET A 113 10.03 12.08 -4.82
N ALA A 114 10.43 11.63 -3.63
CA ALA A 114 10.91 10.27 -3.41
C ALA A 114 10.14 9.61 -2.28
N ILE A 115 9.72 8.37 -2.50
CA ILE A 115 9.06 7.54 -1.48
C ILE A 115 9.90 6.28 -1.29
N MET A 116 10.20 5.94 -0.03
CA MET A 116 10.91 4.71 0.32
C MET A 116 9.90 3.58 0.51
N ILE A 117 10.09 2.48 -0.22
CA ILE A 117 9.28 1.27 -0.14
C ILE A 117 10.21 0.11 0.19
N GLY A 118 10.29 -0.21 1.48
CA GLY A 118 11.22 -1.22 1.98
C GLY A 118 12.67 -0.83 1.66
N GLN A 119 13.34 -1.58 0.78
CA GLN A 119 14.72 -1.28 0.36
C GLN A 119 14.82 -0.42 -0.91
N ASP A 120 13.72 -0.27 -1.65
CA ASP A 120 13.70 0.51 -2.89
C ASP A 120 13.27 1.96 -2.63
N VAL A 121 13.76 2.88 -3.47
CA VAL A 121 13.28 4.27 -3.51
C VAL A 121 12.61 4.49 -4.86
N ILE A 122 11.32 4.81 -4.85
CA ILE A 122 10.62 5.28 -6.05
C ILE A 122 10.73 6.80 -6.11
N VAL A 123 11.17 7.31 -7.24
CA VAL A 123 11.35 8.75 -7.51
C VAL A 123 10.40 9.17 -8.60
N PHE A 124 9.63 10.21 -8.31
CA PHE A 124 8.68 10.86 -9.19
C PHE A 124 9.27 12.20 -9.62
N GLN A 125 9.43 12.38 -10.93
CA GLN A 125 9.62 13.69 -11.54
C GLN A 125 8.24 14.19 -11.96
N LEU A 126 7.67 15.08 -11.16
CA LEU A 126 6.39 15.72 -11.43
C LEU A 126 6.51 16.71 -12.59
N ARG A 127 5.39 16.98 -13.25
CA ARG A 127 5.25 18.16 -14.11
C ARG A 127 5.17 19.40 -13.23
N HIS A 128 5.66 20.52 -13.75
CA HIS A 128 5.74 21.75 -12.99
C HIS A 128 4.40 22.16 -12.36
N GLY A 129 4.39 22.33 -11.05
CA GLY A 129 3.21 22.76 -10.28
C GLY A 129 2.15 21.67 -10.06
N GLU A 130 2.37 20.45 -10.53
CA GLU A 130 1.54 19.30 -10.19
C GLU A 130 1.82 18.80 -8.76
N ARG A 131 0.85 18.07 -8.23
CA ARG A 131 0.93 17.43 -6.90
C ARG A 131 0.70 15.94 -7.05
N LEU A 132 1.21 15.14 -6.12
CA LEU A 132 0.91 13.71 -6.08
C LEU A 132 -0.29 13.45 -5.18
N GLU A 133 -1.25 12.71 -5.69
CA GLU A 133 -2.41 12.27 -4.94
C GLU A 133 -2.58 10.76 -5.11
N PHE A 134 -2.55 10.05 -3.99
CA PHE A 134 -2.74 8.61 -3.96
C PHE A 134 -4.04 8.28 -3.24
N PRO A 135 -5.06 7.77 -3.94
CA PRO A 135 -6.30 7.33 -3.31
C PRO A 135 -6.10 5.99 -2.60
N GLY A 136 -6.82 5.79 -1.50
CA GLY A 136 -6.68 4.62 -0.65
C GLY A 136 -7.61 4.65 0.56
N PHE A 137 -7.21 3.97 1.62
CA PHE A 137 -7.93 3.95 2.90
C PHE A 137 -6.97 3.66 4.05
N HIS A 138 -7.42 3.93 5.27
CA HIS A 138 -6.63 3.66 6.47
C HIS A 138 -6.97 2.31 7.06
N LEU A 139 -5.99 1.67 7.66
CA LEU A 139 -6.21 0.54 8.55
C LEU A 139 -6.70 1.06 9.89
N THR A 140 -7.63 0.32 10.49
CA THR A 140 -7.92 0.49 11.92
C THR A 140 -6.74 -0.01 12.74
N ARG A 141 -6.72 0.25 14.04
CA ARG A 141 -5.71 -0.33 14.94
C ARG A 141 -5.60 -1.86 14.84
N PRO A 142 -6.69 -2.66 14.84
CA PRO A 142 -6.62 -4.07 14.51
C PRO A 142 -5.94 -4.34 13.17
N GLY A 143 -6.35 -3.64 12.10
CA GLY A 143 -5.71 -3.76 10.79
C GLY A 143 -4.21 -3.51 10.83
N GLU A 144 -3.74 -2.42 11.46
CA GLU A 144 -2.31 -2.10 11.60
C GLU A 144 -1.54 -3.21 12.33
N GLU A 145 -2.07 -3.66 13.47
CA GLU A 145 -1.46 -4.71 14.28
C GLU A 145 -1.47 -6.08 13.56
N LEU A 146 -2.46 -6.35 12.71
CA LEU A 146 -2.50 -7.56 11.88
C LEU A 146 -1.54 -7.44 10.67
N ALA A 147 -1.46 -6.26 10.04
CA ALA A 147 -0.63 -5.99 8.86
C ALA A 147 0.87 -6.14 9.13
N GLN A 148 1.32 -6.07 10.39
CA GLN A 148 2.73 -6.27 10.74
C GLN A 148 3.28 -7.66 10.33
N PHE A 149 2.40 -8.65 10.10
CA PHE A 149 2.78 -9.99 9.64
C PHE A 149 2.66 -10.19 8.14
N VAL A 150 2.11 -9.20 7.43
CA VAL A 150 2.02 -9.22 5.98
C VAL A 150 3.26 -8.52 5.44
N PRO A 151 4.17 -9.20 4.72
CA PRO A 151 5.29 -8.52 4.09
C PRO A 151 4.76 -7.53 3.03
N VAL A 152 5.44 -6.39 2.87
CA VAL A 152 5.13 -5.45 1.79
C VAL A 152 5.65 -6.05 0.48
N ASN A 153 4.81 -6.08 -0.54
CA ASN A 153 5.20 -6.42 -1.90
C ASN A 153 5.73 -5.14 -2.57
N GLU A 154 7.02 -4.89 -2.42
CA GLU A 154 7.68 -3.65 -2.86
C GLU A 154 7.45 -3.39 -4.36
N GLN A 155 7.63 -4.42 -5.19
CA GLN A 155 7.44 -4.31 -6.63
C GLN A 155 6.01 -3.92 -7.00
N ARG A 156 5.00 -4.64 -6.47
CA ARG A 156 3.60 -4.35 -6.76
C ARG A 156 3.20 -2.96 -6.25
N THR A 157 3.70 -2.56 -5.08
CA THR A 157 3.47 -1.23 -4.51
C THR A 157 4.01 -0.13 -5.41
N CYS A 158 5.24 -0.27 -5.92
CA CYS A 158 5.84 0.66 -6.87
C CYS A 158 5.06 0.73 -8.20
N GLU A 159 4.57 -0.39 -8.71
CA GLU A 159 3.76 -0.43 -9.94
C GLU A 159 2.40 0.30 -9.79
N ILE A 160 1.73 0.12 -8.64
CA ILE A 160 0.48 0.83 -8.34
C ILE A 160 0.74 2.34 -8.21
N LEU A 161 1.77 2.72 -7.47
CA LEU A 161 2.18 4.12 -7.34
C LEU A 161 2.47 4.78 -8.69
N ALA A 162 3.21 4.08 -9.56
CA ALA A 162 3.51 4.60 -10.89
C ALA A 162 2.27 4.79 -11.74
N THR A 163 1.29 3.87 -11.63
CA THR A 163 0.03 3.96 -12.36
C THR A 163 -0.79 5.18 -11.94
N HIS A 164 -0.89 5.46 -10.63
CA HIS A 164 -1.59 6.63 -10.11
C HIS A 164 -0.92 7.97 -10.45
N ALA A 165 0.41 7.97 -10.53
CA ALA A 165 1.18 9.18 -10.72
C ALA A 165 1.52 9.49 -12.20
N ALA A 166 1.24 8.57 -13.13
CA ALA A 166 1.66 8.66 -14.53
C ALA A 166 1.16 9.94 -15.24
N ASP A 167 -0.07 10.38 -14.94
CA ASP A 167 -0.64 11.59 -15.52
C ASP A 167 -0.05 12.89 -14.95
N GLN A 168 0.50 12.84 -13.74
CA GLN A 168 1.11 13.96 -13.02
C GLN A 168 2.61 14.05 -13.25
N CYS A 169 3.25 12.97 -13.70
CA CYS A 169 4.70 12.89 -13.84
C CYS A 169 5.16 13.07 -15.30
N GLU A 170 6.42 13.48 -15.43
CA GLU A 170 7.22 13.38 -16.65
C GLU A 170 7.96 12.03 -16.68
N ARG A 171 8.47 11.60 -15.51
CA ARG A 171 9.25 10.38 -15.37
C ARG A 171 9.09 9.78 -13.98
N ILE A 172 9.07 8.45 -13.90
CA ILE A 172 9.02 7.68 -12.65
C ILE A 172 10.09 6.59 -12.71
N THR A 173 10.97 6.54 -11.71
CA THR A 173 12.10 5.61 -11.63
C THR A 173 12.15 4.89 -10.29
N ILE A 174 12.57 3.63 -10.29
CA ILE A 174 13.03 2.92 -9.09
C ILE A 174 14.54 3.04 -9.03
N ASN A 175 15.03 3.38 -7.86
CA ASN A 175 16.40 3.73 -7.56
C ASN A 175 16.93 2.85 -6.41
N VAL A 176 18.20 2.44 -6.48
CA VAL A 176 18.87 1.76 -5.36
C VAL A 176 19.43 2.82 -4.41
N PRO A 177 19.02 2.87 -3.12
CA PRO A 177 19.58 3.84 -2.20
C PRO A 177 21.07 3.58 -1.99
N VAL A 178 21.91 4.58 -2.29
CA VAL A 178 23.33 4.54 -1.94
C VAL A 178 23.47 5.02 -0.50
N LEU A 179 23.87 4.11 0.39
CA LEU A 179 24.19 4.42 1.78
C LEU A 179 25.67 4.76 1.88
N ASP A 180 26.01 6.04 2.00
CA ASP A 180 27.35 6.44 2.43
C ASP A 180 27.32 6.73 3.93
N ASN A 181 27.93 5.86 4.73
CA ASN A 181 28.18 6.06 6.16
C ASN A 181 26.93 6.48 6.99
N GLY A 182 25.75 5.98 6.64
CA GLY A 182 24.49 6.28 7.35
C GLY A 182 23.79 7.57 6.91
N ARG A 183 24.23 8.22 5.82
CA ARG A 183 23.52 9.32 5.17
C ARG A 183 23.08 8.88 3.78
N THR A 184 21.78 8.93 3.52
CA THR A 184 21.20 8.66 2.19
C THR A 184 21.71 9.74 1.23
N MET A 185 22.55 9.37 0.26
CA MET A 185 23.07 10.31 -0.73
C MET A 185 22.16 10.32 -1.97
N ALA A 186 21.82 11.53 -2.42
CA ALA A 186 20.81 11.82 -3.43
C ALA A 186 21.26 11.59 -4.89
N SER A 187 22.18 10.68 -5.17
CA SER A 187 22.36 10.20 -6.56
C SER A 187 22.29 8.68 -6.61
N PRO A 188 21.07 8.12 -6.63
CA PRO A 188 20.88 6.70 -6.84
C PRO A 188 21.13 6.35 -8.31
N GLU A 189 21.73 5.19 -8.56
CA GLU A 189 21.65 4.57 -9.89
C GLU A 189 20.19 4.17 -10.18
N VAL A 190 19.72 4.54 -11.37
CA VAL A 190 18.37 4.15 -11.82
C VAL A 190 18.36 2.65 -12.06
N ARG A 191 17.65 1.92 -11.20
CA ARG A 191 17.46 0.47 -11.29
C ARG A 191 16.46 0.10 -12.37
N LYS A 192 15.36 0.86 -12.46
CA LYS A 192 14.27 0.61 -13.41
C LYS A 192 13.54 1.92 -13.72
N VAL A 193 13.19 2.15 -14.97
CA VAL A 193 12.25 3.20 -15.38
C VAL A 193 10.85 2.58 -15.42
N LEU A 194 9.91 3.14 -14.67
CA LEU A 194 8.51 2.67 -14.65
C LEU A 194 7.62 3.47 -15.60
N PHE A 195 7.95 4.74 -15.82
CA PHE A 195 7.23 5.63 -16.70
C PHE A 195 8.19 6.71 -17.21
N ASP A 196 8.15 7.01 -18.50
CA ASP A 196 8.90 8.11 -19.09
C ASP A 196 8.12 8.66 -20.29
N ARG A 197 7.63 9.89 -20.15
CA ARG A 197 6.83 10.55 -21.20
C ARG A 197 7.66 10.89 -22.43
N GLY A 198 8.98 11.02 -22.30
CA GLY A 198 9.90 11.25 -23.41
C GLY A 198 10.24 9.98 -24.19
N ASN A 199 9.80 8.81 -23.72
CA ASN A 199 10.15 7.50 -24.25
C ASN A 199 8.92 6.67 -24.66
N SER A 200 7.76 7.32 -24.85
CA SER A 200 6.55 6.68 -25.37
C SER A 200 6.71 6.39 -26.87
N ASP A 201 7.19 5.20 -27.18
CA ASP A 201 7.11 4.40 -28.41
C ASP A 201 7.27 5.14 -29.77
N GLU A 202 8.46 4.95 -30.37
CA GLU A 202 8.56 4.40 -31.74
C GLU A 202 8.06 2.95 -31.78
#